data_AF-A0A7S1PNJ4-F1
#
_entry.id   AF-A0A7S1PNJ4-F1
#
_cell.length_a   1.000
_cell.length_b   1.000
_cell.length_c   1.000
_cell.angle_alpha   90.00
_cell.angle_beta   90.00
_cell.angle_gamma   90.00
#
_symmetry.space_group_name_H-M   'P 1'
#
loop_
_entity.id
_entity.type
_entity.pdbx_description
1 polymer ?
#
loop_
_entity_poly.entity_id
_entity_poly.type
_entity_poly.pdbx_seq_one_letter_code
_entity_poly.pdbx_strand_id
1 'polypeptide(L)'
;SLETQVCGRTCREGPWAYSRHPNYLGEVLFWLGMNLAALAGGMRGWPWTLGGILSYAAFFRVSASLMDKRSLMNRPGYAKVMEEVSALFPCPLALDRALDRVLIGAPKTD
;
A
#
# COMPACT_ATOMS: atom_id res chain seq x y z
N SER A 1 -7.76 -4.47 -31.97
CA SER A 1 -7.48 -5.63 -31.10
C SER A 1 -6.69 -5.13 -29.90
N LEU A 2 -7.36 -4.85 -28.78
CA LEU A 2 -6.65 -4.64 -27.53
C LEU A 2 -6.26 -6.03 -27.02
N GLU A 3 -5.13 -6.54 -27.49
CA GLU A 3 -4.53 -7.72 -26.89
C GLU A 3 -4.30 -7.38 -25.42
N THR A 4 -5.05 -8.01 -24.52
CA THR A 4 -4.83 -7.99 -23.08
C THR A 4 -3.55 -8.77 -22.78
N GLN A 5 -2.42 -8.19 -23.21
CA GLN A 5 -1.11 -8.76 -22.99
C GLN A 5 -0.84 -8.83 -21.48
N VAL A 6 -0.66 -10.07 -21.03
CA VAL A 6 0.03 -10.49 -19.81
C VAL A 6 -0.74 -10.31 -18.48
N CYS A 7 -1.70 -11.21 -18.22
CA CYS A 7 -2.35 -11.40 -16.90
C CYS A 7 -1.38 -11.90 -15.78
N GLY A 8 -0.07 -11.72 -15.91
CA GLY A 8 0.95 -12.24 -14.99
C GLY A 8 2.12 -11.31 -14.66
N ARG A 9 2.31 -10.21 -15.39
CA ARG A 9 3.38 -9.24 -15.09
C ARG A 9 2.87 -8.15 -14.16
N THR A 10 3.71 -7.78 -13.19
CA THR A 10 3.40 -6.70 -12.27
C THR A 10 3.56 -5.36 -12.99
N CYS A 11 2.51 -4.53 -12.97
CA CYS A 11 2.56 -3.18 -13.51
C CYS A 11 3.58 -2.35 -12.72
N ARG A 12 4.45 -1.63 -13.43
CA ARG A 12 5.48 -0.75 -12.84
C ARG A 12 5.41 0.69 -13.36
N GLU A 13 4.32 1.04 -14.02
CA GLU A 13 4.14 2.33 -14.67
C GLU A 13 3.18 3.22 -13.88
N GLY A 14 3.36 4.54 -14.00
CA GLY A 14 2.53 5.52 -13.31
C GLY A 14 2.59 5.39 -11.78
N PRO A 15 1.45 5.48 -11.06
CA PRO A 15 1.40 5.33 -9.60
C PRO A 15 2.03 4.04 -9.06
N TRP A 16 2.02 2.97 -9.86
CA TRP A 16 2.58 1.67 -9.50
C TRP A 16 4.11 1.63 -9.49
N ALA A 17 4.77 2.65 -10.04
CA ALA A 17 6.22 2.84 -9.92
C ALA A 17 6.62 3.27 -8.49
N TYR A 18 5.71 3.91 -7.75
CA TYR A 18 5.98 4.51 -6.44
C TYR A 18 5.37 3.71 -5.29
N SER A 19 4.25 3.04 -5.53
CA SER A 19 3.53 2.25 -4.53
C SER A 19 3.05 0.94 -5.14
N ARG A 20 3.19 -0.17 -4.41
CA ARG A 20 2.64 -1.47 -4.84
C ARG A 20 1.10 -1.48 -4.80
N HIS A 21 0.51 -0.70 -3.89
CA HIS A 21 -0.94 -0.61 -3.71
C HIS A 21 -1.40 0.85 -3.78
N PRO A 22 -1.27 1.53 -4.94
CA PRO A 22 -1.58 2.95 -5.06
C PRO A 22 -3.07 3.25 -4.81
N ASN A 23 -3.96 2.27 -5.05
CA ASN A 23 -5.37 2.37 -4.73
C ASN A 23 -5.62 2.53 -3.22
N TYR A 24 -4.88 1.78 -2.39
CA TYR A 24 -5.00 1.87 -0.94
C TYR A 24 -4.42 3.18 -0.41
N LEU A 25 -3.34 3.66 -1.02
CA LEU A 25 -2.82 4.99 -0.73
C LEU A 25 -3.87 6.07 -1.07
N GLY A 26 -4.50 5.97 -2.23
CA GLY A 26 -5.58 6.87 -2.66
C GLY A 26 -6.73 6.92 -1.66
N GLU A 27 -7.17 5.76 -1.16
CA GLU A 27 -8.24 5.69 -0.16
C GLU A 27 -7.83 6.38 1.16
N VAL A 28 -6.62 6.11 1.66
CA VAL A 28 -6.12 6.77 2.88
C VAL A 28 -6.02 8.30 2.69
N LEU A 29 -5.51 8.75 1.55
CA LEU A 29 -5.39 10.18 1.22
C LEU A 29 -6.76 10.85 1.05
N PHE A 30 -7.73 10.14 0.47
CA PHE A 30 -9.09 10.62 0.29
C PHE A 30 -9.77 10.88 1.65
N TRP A 31 -9.73 9.90 2.56
CA TRP A 31 -10.30 10.06 3.90
C TRP A 31 -9.56 11.10 4.74
N LEU A 32 -8.24 11.19 4.59
CA LEU A 32 -7.47 12.26 5.21
C LEU A 32 -7.88 13.64 4.67
N GLY A 33 -8.00 13.78 3.36
CA GLY A 33 -8.42 15.03 2.71
C GLY A 33 -9.80 15.49 3.12
N MET A 34 -10.78 14.58 3.19
CA MET A 34 -12.13 14.89 3.69
C MET A 34 -12.11 15.32 5.16
N ASN A 35 -11.27 14.69 5.98
CA ASN A 35 -11.12 15.11 7.36
C ASN A 35 -10.49 16.49 7.47
N LEU A 36 -9.43 16.77 6.73
CA LEU A 36 -8.82 18.11 6.70
C LEU A 36 -9.82 19.18 6.25
N ALA A 37 -10.65 18.89 5.24
CA ALA A 37 -11.72 19.78 4.79
C ALA A 37 -12.78 20.01 5.89
N ALA A 38 -13.21 18.95 6.59
CA ALA A 38 -14.14 19.07 7.70
C ALA A 38 -13.56 19.87 8.88
N LEU A 39 -12.27 19.71 9.16
CA LEU A 39 -11.55 20.50 10.18
C LEU A 39 -11.50 21.98 9.81
N ALA A 40 -11.18 22.30 8.56
CA ALA A 40 -11.22 23.66 8.06
C ALA A 40 -12.62 24.28 8.15
N GLY A 41 -13.68 23.46 8.03
CA GLY A 41 -15.08 23.84 8.24
C GLY A 41 -15.53 24.00 9.69
N GLY A 42 -14.63 23.86 10.69
CA GLY A 42 -14.94 24.10 12.10
C GLY A 42 -15.41 22.86 12.87
N MET A 43 -15.19 21.64 12.37
CA MET A 43 -15.58 20.40 13.04
C MET A 43 -14.91 20.24 14.42
N ARG A 44 -15.71 20.13 15.47
CA ARG A 44 -15.29 19.88 16.85
C ARG A 44 -15.33 18.38 17.14
N GLY A 45 -14.24 17.67 16.85
CA GLY A 45 -14.11 16.22 17.06
C GLY A 45 -12.84 15.60 16.48
N TRP A 46 -11.86 16.44 16.17
CA TRP A 46 -10.68 16.08 15.37
C TRP A 46 -9.79 14.96 15.92
N PRO A 47 -9.67 14.74 17.25
CA PRO A 47 -8.84 13.64 17.75
C PRO A 47 -9.43 12.27 17.40
N TRP A 48 -10.75 12.12 17.43
CA TRP A 48 -11.44 10.88 17.08
C TRP A 48 -11.27 10.55 15.60
N THR A 49 -11.35 11.55 14.75
CA THR A 49 -11.17 11.38 13.31
C THR A 49 -9.73 11.04 12.93
N LEU A 50 -8.74 11.63 13.60
CA LEU A 50 -7.34 11.24 13.40
C LEU A 50 -7.08 9.80 13.83
N GLY A 51 -7.63 9.36 14.96
CA GLY A 51 -7.55 7.96 15.39
C GLY A 51 -8.17 7.00 14.38
N GLY A 52 -9.29 7.40 13.78
CA GLY A 52 -9.92 6.67 12.67
C GLY A 52 -9.01 6.54 11.45
N ILE A 53 -8.39 7.64 11.01
CA ILE A 53 -7.46 7.63 9.86
C ILE A 53 -6.26 6.74 10.12
N LEU A 54 -5.66 6.80 11.31
CA LEU A 54 -4.53 5.94 11.67
C LEU A 54 -4.92 4.47 11.68
N SER A 55 -6.08 4.15 12.25
CA SER A 55 -6.63 2.78 12.25
C SER A 55 -6.88 2.28 10.84
N TYR A 56 -7.40 3.16 9.97
CA TYR A 56 -7.66 2.86 8.56
C TYR A 56 -6.36 2.63 7.79
N ALA A 57 -5.36 3.50 7.95
CA ALA A 57 -4.04 3.34 7.34
C ALA A 57 -3.37 2.03 7.78
N ALA A 58 -3.49 1.65 9.06
CA ALA A 58 -3.01 0.37 9.57
C ALA A 58 -3.76 -0.81 8.94
N PHE A 59 -5.10 -0.72 8.84
CA PHE A 59 -5.92 -1.72 8.17
C PHE A 59 -5.47 -1.95 6.72
N PHE A 60 -5.32 -0.88 5.93
CA PHE A 60 -4.83 -0.99 4.55
C PHE A 60 -3.40 -1.52 4.47
N ARG A 61 -2.54 -1.22 5.45
CA ARG A 61 -1.18 -1.76 5.49
C ARG A 61 -1.16 -3.27 5.70
N VAL A 62 -2.04 -3.78 6.55
CA VAL A 62 -2.20 -5.22 6.76
C VAL A 62 -2.83 -5.88 5.53
N SER A 63 -3.87 -5.27 4.94
CA SER A 63 -4.49 -5.75 3.70
C SER A 63 -3.49 -5.80 2.54
N ALA A 64 -2.65 -4.77 2.38
CA ALA A 64 -1.57 -4.73 1.41
C ALA A 64 -0.61 -5.91 1.58
N SER A 65 -0.14 -6.17 2.80
CA SER A 65 0.74 -7.32 3.08
C SER A 65 0.11 -8.66 2.75
N LEU A 66 -1.19 -8.84 3.02
CA LEU A 66 -1.89 -10.08 2.67
C LEU A 66 -1.98 -10.26 1.15
N MET A 67 -2.23 -9.17 0.42
CA MET A 67 -2.25 -9.16 -1.04
C MET A 67 -0.86 -9.41 -1.63
N ASP A 68 0.19 -8.87 -1.02
CA ASP A 68 1.58 -9.12 -1.39
C ASP A 68 1.97 -10.58 -1.18
N LYS A 69 1.57 -11.17 -0.05
CA LYS A 69 1.78 -12.60 0.23
C LYS A 69 1.13 -13.48 -0.84
N ARG A 70 -0.10 -13.14 -1.24
CA ARG A 70 -0.78 -13.81 -2.36
C ARG A 70 -0.06 -13.59 -3.68
N SER A 71 0.45 -12.39 -3.92
CA SER A 71 1.15 -12.05 -5.16
C SER A 71 2.50 -12.78 -5.28
N LEU A 72 3.23 -12.96 -4.18
CA LEU A 72 4.44 -13.77 -4.13
C LEU A 72 4.21 -15.22 -4.59
N MET A 73 3.06 -15.81 -4.25
CA MET A 73 2.73 -17.19 -4.66
C MET A 73 2.31 -17.30 -6.13
N ASN A 74 1.75 -16.23 -6.71
CA ASN A 74 1.10 -16.29 -8.02
C ASN A 74 1.90 -15.58 -9.14
N ARG A 75 2.91 -14.78 -8.79
CA ARG A 75 3.66 -13.95 -9.75
C ARG A 75 5.17 -14.19 -9.60
N PRO A 76 5.81 -14.90 -10.55
CA PRO A 76 7.24 -15.10 -10.52
C PRO A 76 7.97 -13.75 -10.61
N GLY A 77 8.97 -13.52 -9.75
CA GLY A 77 9.74 -12.27 -9.70
C GLY A 77 9.10 -11.13 -8.89
N TYR A 78 7.94 -11.32 -8.26
CA TYR A 78 7.31 -10.29 -7.42
C TYR A 78 8.17 -9.86 -6.22
N ALA A 79 8.99 -10.76 -5.69
CA ALA A 79 9.92 -10.46 -4.60
C ALA A 79 10.85 -9.28 -4.91
N LYS A 80 11.39 -9.20 -6.15
CA LYS A 80 12.22 -8.08 -6.60
C LYS A 80 11.45 -6.75 -6.60
N VAL A 81 10.17 -6.79 -6.97
CA VAL A 81 9.32 -5.59 -6.94
C VAL A 81 9.11 -5.11 -5.51
N MET A 82 8.93 -6.01 -4.54
CA MET A 82 8.82 -5.65 -3.13
C MET A 82 10.10 -5.03 -2.56
N GLU A 83 11.26 -5.40 -3.09
CA GLU A 83 12.53 -4.79 -2.69
C GLU A 83 12.70 -3.37 -3.23
N GLU A 84 12.17 -3.09 -4.41
CA GLU A 84 12.36 -1.81 -5.11
C GLU A 84 11.24 -0.80 -4.86
N VAL A 85 10.02 -1.25 -4.56
CA VAL A 85 8.82 -0.40 -4.47
C VAL A 85 8.13 -0.58 -3.12
N SER A 86 7.87 0.53 -2.44
CA SER A 86 7.17 0.53 -1.15
C SER A 86 5.72 0.03 -1.23
N ALA A 87 5.18 -0.53 -0.15
CA ALA A 87 3.83 -1.08 -0.11
C ALA A 87 2.74 -0.01 -0.28
N LEU A 88 2.83 1.11 0.46
CA LEU A 88 1.77 2.12 0.59
C LEU A 88 2.34 3.53 0.42
N PHE A 89 3.02 4.04 1.44
CA PHE A 89 3.67 5.35 1.42
C PHE A 89 5.07 5.22 0.83
N PRO A 90 5.60 6.25 0.14
CA PRO A 90 7.04 6.41 -0.09
C PRO A 90 7.74 6.69 1.25
N CYS A 91 7.69 5.72 2.17
CA CYS A 91 8.49 5.71 3.37
C CYS A 91 9.90 5.20 3.02
N PRO A 92 10.88 5.35 3.93
CA PRO A 92 12.19 4.76 3.71
C PRO A 92 12.04 3.27 3.42
N LEU A 93 12.52 2.81 2.26
CA LEU A 93 12.42 1.42 1.81
C LEU A 93 12.89 0.43 2.89
N ALA A 94 13.84 0.82 3.73
CA ALA A 94 14.30 0.04 4.88
C ALA A 94 13.19 -0.28 5.89
N LEU A 95 12.32 0.69 6.20
CA LEU A 95 11.20 0.51 7.13
C LEU A 95 10.13 -0.39 6.53
N ASP A 96 9.79 -0.19 5.25
CA ASP A 96 8.79 -1.03 4.58
C ASP A 96 9.24 -2.49 4.51
N ARG A 97 10.52 -2.73 4.19
CA ARG A 97 11.11 -4.07 4.21
C ARG A 97 11.07 -4.71 5.60
N ALA A 98 11.32 -3.94 6.66
CA ALA A 98 11.21 -4.44 8.03
C ALA A 98 9.77 -4.84 8.36
N LEU A 99 8.80 -4.01 7.99
CA LEU A 99 7.37 -4.31 8.17
C LEU A 99 6.94 -5.53 7.35
N ASP A 100 7.42 -5.68 6.13
CA ASP A 100 7.14 -6.86 5.30
C ASP A 100 7.68 -8.14 5.93
N ARG A 101 8.89 -8.12 6.48
CA ARG A 101 9.44 -9.27 7.22
C ARG A 101 8.57 -9.67 8.40
N VAL A 102 8.00 -8.68 9.11
CA VAL A 102 7.12 -8.92 10.26
C VAL A 102 5.74 -9.43 9.82
N LEU A 103 5.14 -8.81 8.81
CA LEU A 103 3.74 -9.04 8.41
C LEU A 103 3.57 -10.22 7.46
N ILE A 104 4.54 -10.46 6.58
CA ILE A 104 4.49 -11.49 5.53
C ILE A 104 5.35 -12.70 5.91
N GLY A 105 6.41 -12.48 6.69
CA GLY A 105 7.49 -13.43 6.94
C GLY A 105 8.65 -13.22 5.97
N ALA A 106 9.84 -13.72 6.30
CA ALA A 106 11.00 -13.61 5.40
C ALA A 106 10.66 -14.25 4.03
N PRO A 107 10.87 -13.55 2.91
CA PRO A 107 10.68 -14.15 1.60
C PRO A 107 11.62 -15.36 1.49
N LYS A 108 11.09 -16.49 1.01
CA LYS A 108 11.93 -17.66 0.72
C LYS A 108 12.90 -17.26 -0.38
N THR A 109 14.19 -17.25 -0.04
CA THR A 109 15.27 -17.23 -1.02
C THR A 109 15.34 -18.62 -1.61
N ASP A 110 14.85 -18.76 -2.84
CA ASP A 110 15.21 -19.90 -3.69
C ASP A 110 16.60 -19.64 -4.32
#